data_AF-A0A4Q3KAH3-F1
#
_entry.id   AF-A0A4Q3KAH3-F1
#
_cell.length_a   1.000
_cell.length_b   1.000
_cell.length_c   1.000
_cell.angle_alpha   90.00
_cell.angle_beta   90.00
_cell.angle_gamma   90.00
#
_symmetry.space_group_name_H-M   'P 1'
#
loop_
_entity.id
_entity.type
_entity.pdbx_description
1 polymer ?
#
loop_
_entity_poly.entity_id
_entity_poly.type
_entity_poly.pdbx_seq_one_letter_code
_entity_poly.pdbx_strand_id
1 'polypeptide(L)'
;NPPIDPIREAIVMSLNSFIGPKPNLLDINQVNPPMRLEVSQPILDFAGMAKLHAIEQHTQGKFKSATIDITYPLAWGREGVEAKLASLCAQAVDAIKGGANILIISDRLVSATQVAIPSLLALSAIHQHLVREGLRTTAGLVVETGTAREVHHFAVLAGYGAEAVHPYLAMETLADMHAGMPGELSPEKAIYNYVKAIGKGLSKIMSKMGVSTYMSYCGAQLFEAIGLNSDTVGKYFTGTASRVEGIGVFEIAEEAIRMHKAAFSDDPVLDTMLDAGGEYAWRARGEEHMWSPDAIAKLQHSTRSNNWNTYKEYAQIINDQSRRHMTLRGLFEFKFD
;
A
#
# COMPACT_ATOMS: atom_id res chain seq x y z
N ASN A 1 -21.23 2.17 14.40
CA ASN A 1 -22.04 2.80 13.32
C ASN A 1 -22.27 1.76 12.22
N PRO A 2 -23.35 1.86 11.41
CA PRO A 2 -23.66 0.88 10.37
C PRO A 2 -22.80 1.06 9.11
N PRO A 3 -22.52 -0.01 8.35
CA PRO A 3 -21.93 0.08 7.01
C PRO A 3 -22.93 0.65 5.99
N ILE A 4 -22.40 1.14 4.85
CA ILE A 4 -23.14 1.67 3.70
C ILE A 4 -23.11 0.63 2.56
N ASP A 5 -24.16 0.57 1.72
CA ASP A 5 -24.14 -0.25 0.49
C ASP A 5 -23.47 0.54 -0.66
N PRO A 6 -22.23 0.19 -1.07
CA PRO A 6 -21.48 0.98 -2.05
C PRO A 6 -22.00 0.87 -3.49
N ILE A 7 -23.00 0.02 -3.73
CA ILE A 7 -23.63 -0.18 -5.03
C ILE A 7 -25.01 0.48 -5.05
N ARG A 8 -25.87 0.14 -4.08
CA ARG A 8 -27.26 0.65 -4.04
C ARG A 8 -27.33 2.09 -3.54
N GLU A 9 -26.42 2.48 -2.66
CA GLU A 9 -26.33 3.82 -2.07
C GLU A 9 -25.13 4.60 -2.65
N ALA A 10 -24.69 4.25 -3.86
CA ALA A 10 -23.52 4.88 -4.49
C ALA A 10 -23.64 6.40 -4.63
N ILE A 11 -24.87 6.94 -4.69
CA ILE A 11 -25.12 8.40 -4.77
C ILE A 11 -24.63 9.18 -3.54
N VAL A 12 -24.55 8.53 -2.37
CA VAL A 12 -24.02 9.19 -1.16
C VAL A 12 -22.51 8.98 -0.99
N MET A 13 -21.87 8.25 -1.90
CA MET A 13 -20.44 7.98 -1.87
C MET A 13 -19.68 8.91 -2.83
N SER A 14 -18.48 9.34 -2.42
CA SER A 14 -17.60 10.15 -3.27
C SER A 14 -16.14 9.76 -3.11
N LEU A 15 -15.47 9.59 -4.25
CA LEU A 15 -14.03 9.40 -4.34
C LEU A 15 -13.30 10.70 -4.71
N ASN A 16 -14.00 11.82 -4.82
CA ASN A 16 -13.36 13.09 -5.12
C ASN A 16 -12.29 13.37 -4.05
N SER A 17 -11.13 13.76 -4.54
CA SER A 17 -10.00 14.15 -3.71
C SER A 17 -9.52 15.53 -4.15
N PHE A 18 -8.89 16.25 -3.22
CA PHE A 18 -8.37 17.58 -3.46
C PHE A 18 -6.91 17.60 -3.05
N ILE A 19 -6.04 17.84 -4.03
CA ILE A 19 -4.59 17.87 -3.81
C ILE A 19 -4.17 19.31 -3.53
N GLY A 20 -3.39 19.50 -2.47
CA GLY A 20 -2.77 20.79 -2.15
C GLY A 20 -3.31 21.44 -0.85
N PRO A 21 -2.94 22.71 -0.60
CA PRO A 21 -3.11 23.37 0.69
C PRO A 21 -4.57 23.47 1.11
N LYS A 22 -4.86 23.14 2.37
CA LYS A 22 -6.19 23.25 2.97
C LYS A 22 -6.49 24.72 3.30
N PRO A 23 -7.71 25.21 3.01
CA PRO A 23 -8.10 26.58 3.34
C PRO A 23 -8.28 26.76 4.84
N ASN A 24 -8.26 28.02 5.28
CA ASN A 24 -8.59 28.37 6.65
C ASN A 24 -10.10 28.22 6.86
N LEU A 25 -10.52 27.29 7.73
CA LEU A 25 -11.93 27.01 8.00
C LEU A 25 -12.64 28.14 8.76
N LEU A 26 -11.89 29.01 9.46
CA LEU A 26 -12.45 30.09 10.27
C LEU A 26 -12.55 31.42 9.52
N ASP A 27 -11.85 31.55 8.39
CA ASP A 27 -11.82 32.79 7.61
C ASP A 27 -12.88 32.77 6.51
N ILE A 28 -14.10 33.15 6.89
CA ILE A 28 -15.25 33.24 5.98
C ILE A 28 -15.13 34.39 4.97
N ASN A 29 -14.20 35.33 5.16
CA ASN A 29 -14.02 36.52 4.33
C ASN A 29 -12.76 36.43 3.45
N GLN A 30 -12.16 35.25 3.33
CA GLN A 30 -10.92 35.08 2.58
C GLN A 30 -11.16 35.40 1.09
N VAL A 31 -10.66 36.56 0.65
CA VAL A 31 -10.87 37.09 -0.71
C VAL A 31 -10.20 36.22 -1.79
N ASN A 32 -9.20 35.42 -1.40
CA ASN A 32 -8.51 34.52 -2.32
C ASN A 32 -8.07 33.24 -1.58
N PRO A 33 -8.96 32.26 -1.38
CA PRO A 33 -8.61 31.01 -0.71
C PRO A 33 -7.53 30.26 -1.50
N PRO A 34 -6.67 29.48 -0.82
CA PRO A 34 -5.68 28.66 -1.51
C PRO A 34 -6.37 27.73 -2.51
N MET A 35 -5.91 27.75 -3.76
CA MET A 35 -6.41 26.86 -4.79
C MET A 35 -6.08 25.42 -4.44
N ARG A 36 -6.96 24.48 -4.81
CA ARG A 36 -6.72 23.04 -4.70
C ARG A 36 -7.00 22.38 -6.04
N LEU A 37 -6.26 21.32 -6.34
CA LEU A 37 -6.49 20.52 -7.54
C LEU A 37 -7.55 19.48 -7.23
N GLU A 38 -8.74 19.64 -7.80
CA GLU A 38 -9.78 18.62 -7.72
C GLU A 38 -9.46 17.46 -8.67
N VAL A 39 -9.49 16.24 -8.14
CA VAL A 39 -9.44 15.01 -8.91
C VAL A 39 -10.71 14.21 -8.62
N SER A 40 -11.34 13.69 -9.68
CA SER A 40 -12.59 12.93 -9.58
C SER A 40 -12.44 11.59 -8.84
N GLN A 41 -11.20 11.11 -8.74
CA GLN A 41 -10.82 9.92 -7.98
C GLN A 41 -9.35 10.02 -7.58
N PRO A 42 -8.91 9.31 -6.53
CA PRO A 42 -7.56 9.43 -6.01
C PRO A 42 -6.51 8.66 -6.82
N ILE A 43 -6.86 8.09 -7.98
CA ILE A 43 -5.95 7.32 -8.82
C ILE A 43 -5.60 8.16 -10.05
N LEU A 44 -4.32 8.44 -10.22
CA LEU A 44 -3.80 9.24 -11.32
C LEU A 44 -3.27 8.34 -12.43
N ASP A 45 -3.60 8.68 -13.67
CA ASP A 45 -2.98 8.10 -14.87
C ASP A 45 -1.69 8.86 -15.22
N PHE A 46 -1.00 8.40 -16.27
CA PHE A 46 0.24 9.02 -16.74
C PHE A 46 0.06 10.51 -17.09
N ALA A 47 -1.06 10.86 -17.72
CA ALA A 47 -1.36 12.24 -18.08
C ALA A 47 -1.58 13.12 -16.84
N GLY A 48 -2.27 12.59 -15.82
CA GLY A 48 -2.47 13.23 -14.53
C GLY A 48 -1.16 13.51 -13.82
N MET A 49 -0.26 12.52 -13.77
CA MET A 49 1.07 12.72 -13.17
C MET A 49 1.96 13.68 -13.95
N ALA A 50 1.96 13.60 -15.29
CA ALA A 50 2.71 14.54 -16.11
C ALA A 50 2.26 15.99 -15.85
N LYS A 51 0.95 16.22 -15.69
CA LYS A 51 0.39 17.53 -15.28
C LYS A 51 0.87 17.96 -13.91
N LEU A 52 0.97 17.05 -12.93
CA LEU A 52 1.48 17.37 -11.60
C LEU A 52 2.97 17.73 -11.60
N HIS A 53 3.79 17.04 -12.40
CA HIS A 53 5.20 17.41 -12.55
C HIS A 53 5.38 18.77 -13.22
N ALA A 54 4.54 19.09 -14.22
CA ALA A 54 4.59 20.37 -14.94
C ALA A 54 3.71 21.48 -14.32
N ILE A 55 3.16 21.27 -13.12
CA ILE A 55 2.07 22.11 -12.59
C ILE A 55 2.47 23.58 -12.39
N GLU A 56 3.74 23.83 -12.08
CA GLU A 56 4.27 25.18 -11.88
C GLU A 56 4.15 26.04 -13.13
N GLN A 57 4.45 25.46 -14.29
CA GLN A 57 4.34 26.12 -15.59
C GLN A 57 2.87 26.42 -15.95
N HIS A 58 1.97 25.49 -15.65
CA HIS A 58 0.54 25.60 -15.98
C HIS A 58 -0.21 26.56 -15.05
N THR A 59 0.33 26.86 -13.87
CA THR A 59 -0.35 27.64 -12.83
C THR A 59 0.34 28.95 -12.51
N GLN A 60 1.34 29.34 -13.31
CA GLN A 60 2.14 30.56 -13.12
C GLN A 60 2.75 30.65 -11.70
N GLY A 61 3.25 29.53 -11.19
CA GLY A 61 3.88 29.45 -9.87
C GLY A 61 2.93 29.34 -8.67
N LYS A 62 1.61 29.28 -8.88
CA LYS A 62 0.65 29.09 -7.77
C LYS A 62 0.73 27.69 -7.14
N PHE A 63 1.03 26.69 -7.95
CA PHE A 63 1.35 25.35 -7.47
C PHE A 63 2.79 25.02 -7.81
N LYS A 64 3.46 24.34 -6.88
CA LYS A 64 4.82 23.87 -7.08
C LYS A 64 4.91 22.46 -6.50
N SER A 65 5.27 21.52 -7.36
CA SER A 65 5.50 20.14 -6.96
C SER A 65 6.98 19.92 -6.64
N ALA A 66 7.26 19.11 -5.62
CA ALA A 66 8.60 18.63 -5.30
C ALA A 66 8.55 17.11 -5.24
N THR A 67 9.50 16.46 -5.91
CA THR A 67 9.63 15.00 -5.86
C THR A 67 10.58 14.62 -4.74
N ILE A 68 10.12 13.74 -3.86
CA ILE A 68 10.86 13.17 -2.74
C ILE A 68 11.14 11.72 -3.11
N ASP A 69 12.41 11.43 -3.41
CA ASP A 69 12.89 10.10 -3.74
C ASP A 69 13.05 9.23 -2.49
N ILE A 70 12.27 8.15 -2.42
CA ILE A 70 12.26 7.21 -1.28
C ILE A 70 13.27 6.08 -1.41
N THR A 71 14.14 6.11 -2.41
CA THR A 71 15.22 5.13 -2.56
C THR A 71 16.46 5.51 -1.77
N TYR A 72 17.28 4.51 -1.42
CA TYR A 72 18.58 4.73 -0.78
C TYR A 72 19.61 3.70 -1.25
N PRO A 73 20.91 3.99 -1.10
CA PRO A 73 21.95 3.07 -1.54
C PRO A 73 21.84 1.72 -0.84
N LEU A 74 21.80 0.64 -1.62
CA LEU A 74 21.78 -0.74 -1.12
C LEU A 74 22.96 -1.03 -0.17
N ALA A 75 24.10 -0.38 -0.41
CA ALA A 75 25.30 -0.48 0.42
C ALA A 75 25.10 -0.02 1.87
N TRP A 76 24.08 0.78 2.17
CA TRP A 76 23.76 1.19 3.55
C TRP A 76 23.10 0.07 4.36
N GLY A 77 22.64 -1.00 3.70
CA GLY A 77 21.98 -2.11 4.37
C GLY A 77 20.66 -1.72 5.02
N ARG A 78 20.10 -2.63 5.82
CA ARG A 78 18.81 -2.43 6.49
C ARG A 78 18.87 -1.31 7.52
N GLU A 79 20.04 -1.07 8.12
CA GLU A 79 20.27 -0.03 9.13
C GLU A 79 20.14 1.39 8.54
N GLY A 80 20.37 1.54 7.23
CA GLY A 80 20.23 2.81 6.52
C GLY A 80 18.80 3.35 6.44
N VAL A 81 17.78 2.51 6.67
CA VAL A 81 16.37 2.87 6.51
C VAL A 81 15.95 4.01 7.43
N GLU A 82 16.40 4.04 8.68
CA GLU A 82 16.01 5.07 9.63
C GLU A 82 16.62 6.42 9.29
N ALA A 83 17.89 6.43 8.90
CA ALA A 83 18.58 7.63 8.47
C ALA A 83 17.91 8.22 7.21
N LYS A 84 17.54 7.34 6.25
CA LYS A 84 16.79 7.78 5.07
C LYS A 84 15.40 8.30 5.43
N LEU A 85 14.63 7.63 6.30
CA LEU A 85 13.32 8.12 6.75
C LEU A 85 13.39 9.48 7.45
N ALA A 86 14.40 9.70 8.31
CA ALA A 86 14.63 10.99 8.93
C ALA A 86 15.00 12.07 7.88
N SER A 87 15.83 11.72 6.90
CA SER A 87 16.17 12.61 5.79
C SER A 87 14.95 12.95 4.94
N LEU A 88 14.07 11.99 4.64
CA LEU A 88 12.81 12.21 3.90
C LEU A 88 11.89 13.20 4.62
N CYS A 89 11.78 13.08 5.94
CA CYS A 89 11.01 14.02 6.77
C CYS A 89 11.57 15.44 6.67
N ALA A 90 12.89 15.60 6.81
CA ALA A 90 13.55 16.91 6.67
C ALA A 90 13.38 17.50 5.25
N GLN A 91 13.60 16.68 4.21
CA GLN A 91 13.41 17.09 2.82
C GLN A 91 11.97 17.55 2.54
N ALA A 92 10.97 16.89 3.12
CA ALA A 92 9.58 17.29 2.99
C ALA A 92 9.34 18.68 3.60
N VAL A 93 9.88 18.95 4.80
CA VAL A 93 9.78 20.25 5.46
C VAL A 93 10.50 21.33 4.65
N ASP A 94 11.71 21.05 4.17
CA ASP A 94 12.50 22.00 3.38
C ASP A 94 11.85 22.30 2.04
N ALA A 95 11.26 21.29 1.37
CA ALA A 95 10.50 21.48 0.14
C ALA A 95 9.29 22.41 0.37
N ILE A 96 8.55 22.20 1.45
CA ILE A 96 7.40 23.06 1.81
C ILE A 96 7.87 24.49 2.11
N LYS A 97 8.94 24.66 2.88
CA LYS A 97 9.53 25.97 3.16
C LYS A 97 10.07 26.64 1.90
N GLY A 98 10.53 25.86 0.92
CA GLY A 98 10.92 26.29 -0.43
C GLY A 98 9.76 26.60 -1.37
N GLY A 99 8.52 26.60 -0.86
CA GLY A 99 7.29 26.96 -1.57
C GLY A 99 6.58 25.81 -2.27
N ALA A 100 7.04 24.56 -2.12
CA ALA A 100 6.33 23.41 -2.66
C ALA A 100 5.03 23.17 -1.88
N ASN A 101 3.93 23.02 -2.59
CA ASN A 101 2.61 22.76 -2.02
C ASN A 101 2.02 21.43 -2.49
N ILE A 102 2.78 20.66 -3.26
CA ILE A 102 2.52 19.26 -3.60
C ILE A 102 3.83 18.49 -3.43
N LEU A 103 3.82 17.45 -2.61
CA LEU A 103 4.95 16.55 -2.44
C LEU A 103 4.63 15.22 -3.14
N ILE A 104 5.47 14.84 -4.11
CA ILE A 104 5.37 13.59 -4.85
C ILE A 104 6.38 12.63 -4.23
N ILE A 105 5.89 11.61 -3.53
CA ILE A 105 6.70 10.59 -2.89
C ILE A 105 6.88 9.46 -3.90
N SER A 106 8.10 9.27 -4.41
CA SER A 106 8.35 8.40 -5.57
C SER A 106 9.43 7.35 -5.33
N ASP A 107 9.18 6.12 -5.78
CA ASP A 107 10.15 5.02 -5.86
C ASP A 107 10.71 4.78 -7.27
N ARG A 108 10.47 5.69 -8.23
CA ARG A 108 10.93 5.51 -9.63
C ARG A 108 12.43 5.33 -9.81
N LEU A 109 13.27 5.76 -8.86
CA LEU A 109 14.73 5.69 -8.96
C LEU A 109 15.33 4.36 -8.49
N VAL A 110 14.51 3.33 -8.30
CA VAL A 110 14.99 1.96 -8.03
C VAL A 110 15.95 1.52 -9.13
N SER A 111 17.09 0.98 -8.71
CA SER A 111 18.11 0.44 -9.61
C SER A 111 18.91 -0.65 -8.90
N ALA A 112 19.82 -1.34 -9.58
CA ALA A 112 20.66 -2.36 -8.95
C ALA A 112 21.39 -1.88 -7.69
N THR A 113 21.65 -0.57 -7.57
CA THR A 113 22.33 0.04 -6.42
C THR A 113 21.42 0.84 -5.48
N GLN A 114 20.16 1.09 -5.84
CA GLN A 114 19.21 1.90 -5.06
C GLN A 114 17.97 1.07 -4.73
N VAL A 115 17.76 0.79 -3.45
CA VAL A 115 16.59 0.06 -2.95
C VAL A 115 15.52 1.03 -2.48
N ALA A 116 14.25 0.74 -2.77
CA ALA A 116 13.13 1.57 -2.31
C ALA A 116 12.72 1.22 -0.87
N ILE A 117 12.43 2.25 -0.08
CA ILE A 117 11.63 2.09 1.14
C ILE A 117 10.19 1.75 0.73
N PRO A 118 9.50 0.82 1.41
CA PRO A 118 8.08 0.58 1.16
C PRO A 118 7.29 1.90 1.20
N SER A 119 6.56 2.19 0.12
CA SER A 119 6.00 3.53 -0.12
C SER A 119 5.01 3.95 0.96
N LEU A 120 4.31 2.98 1.57
CA LEU A 120 3.47 3.20 2.74
C LEU A 120 4.27 3.73 3.96
N LEU A 121 5.40 3.11 4.27
CA LEU A 121 6.24 3.49 5.40
C LEU A 121 6.80 4.90 5.20
N ALA A 122 7.31 5.19 3.99
CA ALA A 122 7.81 6.52 3.64
C ALA A 122 6.70 7.59 3.69
N LEU A 123 5.53 7.30 3.09
CA LEU A 123 4.36 8.18 3.14
C LEU A 123 3.94 8.47 4.57
N SER A 124 3.76 7.43 5.39
CA SER A 124 3.26 7.61 6.75
C SER A 124 4.27 8.36 7.62
N ALA A 125 5.57 8.09 7.46
CA ALA A 125 6.62 8.84 8.15
C ALA A 125 6.55 10.34 7.83
N ILE A 126 6.47 10.70 6.55
CA ILE A 126 6.33 12.10 6.09
C ILE A 126 5.02 12.69 6.60
N HIS A 127 3.90 11.99 6.43
CA HIS A 127 2.57 12.44 6.87
C HIS A 127 2.56 12.79 8.37
N GLN A 128 3.00 11.84 9.21
CA GLN A 128 3.03 12.01 10.67
C GLN A 128 3.99 13.12 11.09
N HIS A 129 5.15 13.23 10.44
CA HIS A 129 6.09 14.30 10.72
C HIS A 129 5.51 15.68 10.38
N LEU A 130 4.91 15.84 9.20
CA LEU A 130 4.26 17.10 8.81
C LEU A 130 3.07 17.45 9.71
N VAL A 131 2.34 16.47 10.26
CA VAL A 131 1.29 16.71 11.25
C VAL A 131 1.89 17.28 12.54
N ARG A 132 2.97 16.68 13.06
CA ARG A 132 3.65 17.14 14.27
C ARG A 132 4.25 18.55 14.11
N GLU A 133 4.80 18.86 12.94
CA GLU A 133 5.35 20.18 12.61
C GLU A 133 4.26 21.22 12.27
N GLY A 134 2.98 20.84 12.21
CA GLY A 134 1.88 21.74 11.83
C GLY A 134 1.87 22.14 10.35
N LEU A 135 2.59 21.41 9.50
CA LEU A 135 2.75 21.69 8.05
C LEU A 135 1.87 20.79 7.16
N ARG A 136 1.21 19.76 7.69
CA ARG A 136 0.42 18.85 6.84
C ARG A 136 -0.71 19.53 6.07
N THR A 137 -1.24 20.64 6.58
CA THR A 137 -2.30 21.41 5.92
C THR A 137 -1.79 22.28 4.76
N THR A 138 -0.48 22.51 4.65
CA THR A 138 0.10 23.42 3.64
C THR A 138 0.49 22.74 2.35
N ALA A 139 0.52 21.40 2.31
CA ALA A 139 0.89 20.63 1.13
C ALA A 139 0.01 19.39 0.93
N GLY A 140 -0.20 19.05 -0.34
CA GLY A 140 -0.78 17.77 -0.74
C GLY A 140 0.26 16.67 -0.86
N LEU A 141 -0.11 15.43 -0.53
CA LEU A 141 0.77 14.27 -0.63
C LEU A 141 0.28 13.35 -1.76
N VAL A 142 1.14 13.13 -2.75
CA VAL A 142 0.89 12.24 -3.89
C VAL A 142 1.92 11.12 -3.86
N VAL A 143 1.49 9.88 -4.02
CA VAL A 143 2.41 8.73 -4.04
C VAL A 143 2.53 8.21 -5.46
N GLU A 144 3.74 8.21 -5.99
CA GLU A 144 4.09 7.55 -7.23
C GLU A 144 4.82 6.25 -6.90
N THR A 145 4.22 5.10 -7.17
CA THR A 145 4.80 3.83 -6.74
C THR A 145 4.61 2.67 -7.70
N GLY A 146 5.63 1.82 -7.80
CA GLY A 146 5.55 0.53 -8.50
C GLY A 146 4.88 -0.59 -7.68
N THR A 147 4.65 -0.39 -6.38
CA THR A 147 4.18 -1.44 -5.46
C THR A 147 2.65 -1.52 -5.33
N ALA A 148 1.94 -0.42 -5.58
CA ALA A 148 0.49 -0.37 -5.48
C ALA A 148 -0.17 -1.03 -6.70
N ARG A 149 -0.93 -2.10 -6.46
CA ARG A 149 -1.62 -2.87 -7.52
C ARG A 149 -3.01 -3.34 -7.11
N GLU A 150 -3.18 -3.71 -5.85
CA GLU A 150 -4.45 -4.19 -5.28
C GLU A 150 -5.20 -3.08 -4.57
N VAL A 151 -6.54 -3.21 -4.49
CA VAL A 151 -7.44 -2.25 -3.84
C VAL A 151 -6.96 -1.91 -2.41
N HIS A 152 -6.48 -2.92 -1.68
CA HIS A 152 -6.01 -2.72 -0.30
C HIS A 152 -4.78 -1.79 -0.24
N HIS A 153 -3.84 -1.88 -1.19
CA HIS A 153 -2.66 -1.01 -1.22
C HIS A 153 -3.07 0.47 -1.31
N PHE A 154 -4.02 0.79 -2.18
CA PHE A 154 -4.55 2.15 -2.30
C PHE A 154 -5.30 2.61 -1.05
N ALA A 155 -6.09 1.72 -0.44
CA ALA A 155 -6.83 2.05 0.78
C ALA A 155 -5.88 2.32 1.96
N VAL A 156 -4.79 1.56 2.06
CA VAL A 156 -3.79 1.75 3.11
C VAL A 156 -3.03 3.07 2.87
N LEU A 157 -2.54 3.33 1.65
CA LEU A 157 -1.92 4.62 1.32
C LEU A 157 -2.85 5.80 1.62
N ALA A 158 -4.13 5.70 1.26
CA ALA A 158 -5.13 6.73 1.59
C ALA A 158 -5.28 6.92 3.10
N GLY A 159 -5.45 5.83 3.86
CA GLY A 159 -5.64 5.88 5.31
C GLY A 159 -4.44 6.47 6.07
N TYR A 160 -3.24 6.44 5.48
CA TYR A 160 -2.03 7.07 6.02
C TYR A 160 -1.64 8.38 5.32
N GLY A 161 -2.56 8.95 4.54
CA GLY A 161 -2.52 10.37 4.19
C GLY A 161 -2.19 10.73 2.74
N ALA A 162 -2.14 9.75 1.83
CA ALA A 162 -2.07 10.03 0.39
C ALA A 162 -3.39 10.66 -0.07
N GLU A 163 -3.30 11.78 -0.79
CA GLU A 163 -4.45 12.43 -1.43
C GLU A 163 -4.67 11.89 -2.84
N ALA A 164 -3.60 11.42 -3.49
CA ALA A 164 -3.64 10.71 -4.75
C ALA A 164 -2.49 9.70 -4.87
N VAL A 165 -2.69 8.68 -5.71
CA VAL A 165 -1.72 7.61 -5.96
C VAL A 165 -1.61 7.38 -7.47
N HIS A 166 -0.38 7.32 -7.98
CA HIS A 166 -0.06 6.89 -9.32
C HIS A 166 0.66 5.53 -9.29
N PRO A 167 -0.05 4.43 -9.62
CA PRO A 167 0.52 3.10 -9.67
C PRO A 167 1.21 2.84 -11.01
N TYR A 168 2.34 3.50 -11.27
CA TYR A 168 2.95 3.52 -12.61
C TYR A 168 3.24 2.12 -13.14
N LEU A 169 3.84 1.24 -12.32
CA LEU A 169 4.25 -0.09 -12.78
C LEU A 169 3.04 -0.98 -13.09
N ALA A 170 1.96 -0.86 -12.31
CA ALA A 170 0.72 -1.59 -12.61
C ALA A 170 0.10 -1.13 -13.93
N MET A 171 0.14 0.18 -14.22
CA MET A 171 -0.37 0.71 -15.49
C MET A 171 0.53 0.36 -16.68
N GLU A 172 1.86 0.42 -16.52
CA GLU A 172 2.83 -0.01 -17.52
C GLU A 172 2.64 -1.51 -17.83
N THR A 173 2.45 -2.34 -16.80
CA THR A 173 2.15 -3.77 -16.94
C THR A 173 0.86 -4.01 -17.71
N LEU A 174 -0.21 -3.25 -17.43
CA LEU A 174 -1.47 -3.37 -18.19
C LEU A 174 -1.30 -2.93 -19.65
N ALA A 175 -0.51 -1.88 -19.89
CA ALA A 175 -0.22 -1.41 -21.23
C ALA A 175 0.64 -2.40 -22.02
N ASP A 176 1.48 -3.20 -21.38
CA ASP A 176 2.21 -4.29 -22.04
C ASP A 176 1.31 -5.52 -22.28
N MET A 177 0.59 -5.95 -21.23
CA MET A 177 -0.24 -7.15 -21.27
C MET A 177 -1.47 -7.05 -22.21
N HIS A 178 -1.92 -5.84 -22.57
CA HIS A 178 -3.17 -5.65 -23.34
C HIS A 178 -3.18 -6.44 -24.67
N ALA A 179 -2.02 -6.60 -25.32
CA ALA A 179 -1.90 -7.28 -26.61
C ALA A 179 -2.25 -8.77 -26.54
N GLY A 180 -2.10 -9.38 -25.36
CA GLY A 180 -2.47 -10.79 -25.09
C GLY A 180 -3.86 -10.97 -24.48
N MET A 181 -4.59 -9.89 -24.19
CA MET A 181 -5.90 -9.99 -23.55
C MET A 181 -7.00 -10.33 -24.58
N PRO A 182 -7.98 -11.17 -24.21
CA PRO A 182 -9.10 -11.48 -25.09
C PRO A 182 -9.98 -10.24 -25.33
N GLY A 183 -10.17 -9.90 -26.60
CA GLY A 183 -10.99 -8.78 -27.07
C GLY A 183 -10.17 -7.62 -27.64
N GLU A 184 -10.79 -6.76 -28.45
CA GLU A 184 -10.18 -5.52 -28.95
C GLU A 184 -10.15 -4.46 -27.84
N LEU A 185 -9.26 -4.64 -26.85
CA LEU A 185 -9.04 -3.71 -25.74
C LEU A 185 -7.83 -2.84 -26.02
N SER A 186 -8.02 -1.53 -26.15
CA SER A 186 -6.89 -0.60 -26.20
C SER A 186 -6.22 -0.47 -24.82
N PRO A 187 -4.92 -0.10 -24.75
CA PRO A 187 -4.22 0.16 -23.50
C PRO A 187 -4.96 1.16 -22.59
N GLU A 188 -5.50 2.22 -23.18
CA GLU A 188 -6.23 3.27 -22.45
C GLU A 188 -7.51 2.69 -21.84
N LYS A 189 -8.18 1.79 -22.54
CA LYS A 189 -9.39 1.14 -22.03
C LYS A 189 -9.05 0.16 -20.90
N ALA A 190 -7.94 -0.57 -20.99
CA ALA A 190 -7.46 -1.46 -19.94
C ALA A 190 -7.15 -0.66 -18.65
N ILE A 191 -6.40 0.43 -18.77
CA ILE A 191 -6.09 1.35 -17.66
C ILE A 191 -7.37 1.95 -17.08
N TYR A 192 -8.29 2.43 -17.92
CA TYR A 192 -9.58 2.97 -17.47
C TYR A 192 -10.39 1.94 -16.66
N ASN A 193 -10.45 0.69 -17.14
CA ASN A 193 -11.17 -0.39 -16.44
C ASN A 193 -10.51 -0.73 -15.10
N TYR A 194 -9.17 -0.77 -15.06
CA TYR A 194 -8.40 -0.98 -13.84
C TYR A 194 -8.69 0.12 -12.80
N VAL A 195 -8.53 1.39 -13.21
CA VAL A 195 -8.80 2.54 -12.34
C VAL A 195 -10.25 2.52 -11.82
N LYS A 196 -11.22 2.23 -12.69
CA LYS A 196 -12.63 2.06 -12.30
C LYS A 196 -12.85 0.93 -11.30
N ALA A 197 -12.14 -0.19 -11.45
CA ALA A 197 -12.21 -1.32 -10.52
C ALA A 197 -11.63 -0.97 -9.15
N ILE A 198 -10.48 -0.28 -9.13
CA ILE A 198 -9.89 0.24 -7.89
C ILE A 198 -10.84 1.22 -7.21
N GLY A 199 -11.46 2.16 -7.94
CA GLY A 199 -12.43 3.08 -7.38
C GLY A 199 -13.62 2.37 -6.72
N LYS A 200 -14.24 1.41 -7.40
CA LYS A 200 -15.31 0.58 -6.80
C LYS A 200 -14.84 -0.19 -5.57
N GLY A 201 -13.60 -0.70 -5.62
CA GLY A 201 -12.98 -1.39 -4.49
C GLY A 201 -12.78 -0.47 -3.28
N LEU A 202 -12.32 0.77 -3.50
CA LEU A 202 -12.18 1.78 -2.45
C LEU A 202 -13.53 2.10 -1.81
N SER A 203 -14.57 2.35 -2.62
CA SER A 203 -15.93 2.55 -2.10
C SER A 203 -16.36 1.37 -1.23
N LYS A 204 -16.09 0.13 -1.66
CA LYS A 204 -16.38 -1.07 -0.85
C LYS A 204 -15.62 -1.12 0.47
N ILE A 205 -14.36 -0.69 0.52
CA ILE A 205 -13.59 -0.66 1.77
C ILE A 205 -14.13 0.41 2.71
N MET A 206 -14.33 1.63 2.23
CA MET A 206 -14.83 2.75 3.04
C MET A 206 -16.22 2.44 3.61
N SER A 207 -17.08 1.81 2.81
CA SER A 207 -18.45 1.51 3.20
C SER A 207 -18.55 0.49 4.34
N LYS A 208 -17.54 -0.38 4.54
CA LYS A 208 -17.49 -1.31 5.69
C LYS A 208 -17.52 -0.59 7.04
N MET A 209 -16.92 0.61 7.10
CA MET A 209 -16.88 1.45 8.29
C MET A 209 -17.92 2.59 8.23
N GLY A 210 -18.82 2.57 7.24
CA GLY A 210 -19.82 3.62 7.05
C GLY A 210 -19.26 4.97 6.61
N VAL A 211 -18.07 4.98 5.99
CA VAL A 211 -17.45 6.22 5.47
C VAL A 211 -17.89 6.43 4.02
N SER A 212 -18.44 7.60 3.74
CA SER A 212 -18.99 7.94 2.42
C SER A 212 -18.01 8.70 1.52
N THR A 213 -17.05 9.45 2.08
CA THR A 213 -16.15 10.30 1.30
C THR A 213 -14.68 9.92 1.48
N TYR A 214 -13.93 9.91 0.37
CA TYR A 214 -12.49 9.66 0.39
C TYR A 214 -11.73 10.70 1.22
N MET A 215 -12.16 11.96 1.20
CA MET A 215 -11.55 13.03 2.00
C MET A 215 -11.58 12.76 3.50
N SER A 216 -12.66 12.16 4.01
CA SER A 216 -12.77 11.78 5.43
C SER A 216 -12.00 10.50 5.74
N TYR A 217 -11.85 9.62 4.75
CA TYR A 217 -11.07 8.39 4.88
C TYR A 217 -9.55 8.65 4.87
N CYS A 218 -9.12 9.67 4.12
CA CYS A 218 -7.71 10.06 4.00
C CYS A 218 -7.12 10.48 5.35
N GLY A 219 -6.10 9.76 5.82
CA GLY A 219 -5.47 9.99 7.13
C GLY A 219 -6.26 9.46 8.34
N ALA A 220 -7.39 8.77 8.14
CA ALA A 220 -8.23 8.28 9.25
C ALA A 220 -7.70 7.02 9.94
N GLN A 221 -6.70 6.34 9.37
CA GLN A 221 -6.07 5.14 9.92
C GLN A 221 -7.07 4.05 10.37
N LEU A 222 -8.06 3.74 9.54
CA LEU A 222 -9.06 2.70 9.82
C LEU A 222 -8.50 1.28 9.59
N PHE A 223 -7.37 0.99 10.25
CA PHE A 223 -6.61 -0.25 10.12
C PHE A 223 -6.14 -0.74 11.50
N GLU A 224 -5.80 -2.02 11.57
CA GLU A 224 -5.13 -2.64 12.70
C GLU A 224 -3.85 -3.30 12.19
N ALA A 225 -2.73 -3.04 12.86
CA ALA A 225 -1.45 -3.64 12.55
C ALA A 225 -1.27 -4.94 13.32
N ILE A 226 -0.96 -6.03 12.61
CA ILE A 226 -0.67 -7.34 13.19
C ILE A 226 0.75 -7.72 12.78
N GLY A 227 1.60 -8.03 13.75
CA GLY A 227 2.99 -8.43 13.52
C GLY A 227 3.97 -7.27 13.35
N LEU A 228 3.59 -6.03 13.72
CA LEU A 228 4.50 -4.88 13.79
C LEU A 228 4.74 -4.50 15.24
N ASN A 229 5.99 -4.24 15.63
CA ASN A 229 6.28 -3.83 17.01
C ASN A 229 5.77 -2.43 17.34
N SER A 230 5.55 -2.19 18.63
CA SER A 230 4.98 -0.93 19.12
C SER A 230 5.86 0.29 18.84
N ASP A 231 7.18 0.14 18.80
CA ASP A 231 8.13 1.22 18.49
C ASP A 231 7.96 1.71 17.04
N THR A 232 7.86 0.78 16.08
CA THR A 232 7.66 1.10 14.65
C THR A 232 6.30 1.74 14.43
N VAL A 233 5.25 1.20 15.07
CA VAL A 233 3.90 1.76 15.01
C VAL A 233 3.86 3.15 15.64
N GLY A 234 4.43 3.34 16.83
CA GLY A 234 4.45 4.62 17.52
C GLY A 234 5.20 5.72 16.75
N LYS A 235 6.26 5.36 16.02
CA LYS A 235 7.08 6.31 15.25
C LYS A 235 6.47 6.65 13.89
N TYR A 236 6.03 5.65 13.15
CA TYR A 236 5.67 5.79 11.74
C TYR A 236 4.17 5.64 11.45
N PHE A 237 3.40 5.00 12.31
CA PHE A 237 1.96 4.74 12.14
C PHE A 237 1.15 5.17 13.38
N THR A 238 1.57 6.26 14.02
CA THR A 238 1.04 6.75 15.30
C THR A 238 -0.48 6.71 15.36
N GLY A 239 -1.05 6.08 16.39
CA GLY A 239 -2.50 5.95 16.57
C GLY A 239 -3.10 4.62 16.08
N THR A 240 -2.34 3.82 15.33
CA THR A 240 -2.78 2.50 14.87
C THR A 240 -2.65 1.46 15.98
N ALA A 241 -3.67 0.64 16.18
CA ALA A 241 -3.62 -0.45 17.15
C ALA A 241 -2.68 -1.57 16.67
N SER A 242 -1.83 -2.09 17.57
CA SER A 242 -1.07 -3.31 17.33
C SER A 242 -1.01 -4.17 18.59
N ARG A 243 -1.90 -5.17 18.63
CA ARG A 243 -2.07 -6.05 19.81
C ARG A 243 -1.15 -7.27 19.79
N VAL A 244 -0.71 -7.67 18.60
CA VAL A 244 0.24 -8.74 18.39
C VAL A 244 1.44 -8.10 17.71
N GLU A 245 2.50 -7.88 18.48
CA GLU A 245 3.73 -7.28 18.00
C GLU A 245 4.54 -8.24 17.12
N GLY A 246 5.58 -7.73 16.48
CA GLY A 246 6.45 -8.54 15.64
C GLY A 246 7.64 -7.76 15.10
N ILE A 247 7.75 -7.69 13.78
CA ILE A 247 8.90 -7.09 13.11
C ILE A 247 8.98 -5.58 13.32
N GLY A 248 10.19 -5.05 13.28
CA GLY A 248 10.47 -3.62 13.32
C GLY A 248 10.85 -3.05 11.95
N VAL A 249 11.22 -1.77 11.94
CA VAL A 249 11.62 -1.05 10.73
C VAL A 249 12.83 -1.68 10.01
N PHE A 250 13.76 -2.27 10.76
CA PHE A 250 14.96 -2.88 10.19
C PHE A 250 14.64 -4.21 9.49
N GLU A 251 13.77 -5.03 10.06
CA GLU A 251 13.31 -6.27 9.44
C GLU A 251 12.44 -5.98 8.21
N ILE A 252 11.62 -4.92 8.23
CA ILE A 252 10.90 -4.45 7.03
C ILE A 252 11.88 -4.08 5.91
N ALA A 253 12.96 -3.38 6.25
CA ALA A 253 14.00 -3.00 5.29
C ALA A 253 14.78 -4.23 4.78
N GLU A 254 15.06 -5.19 5.65
CA GLU A 254 15.71 -6.45 5.29
C GLU A 254 14.87 -7.23 4.27
N GLU A 255 13.56 -7.30 4.47
CA GLU A 255 12.64 -7.94 3.53
C GLU A 255 12.62 -7.24 2.17
N ALA A 256 12.60 -5.90 2.16
CA ALA A 256 12.70 -5.12 0.93
C ALA A 256 14.03 -5.37 0.20
N ILE A 257 15.14 -5.45 0.95
CA ILE A 257 16.48 -5.76 0.40
C ILE A 257 16.53 -7.19 -0.14
N ARG A 258 15.89 -8.16 0.51
CA ARG A 258 15.81 -9.55 0.05
C ARG A 258 15.13 -9.64 -1.31
N MET A 259 13.97 -9.00 -1.44
CA MET A 259 13.24 -8.91 -2.70
C MET A 259 14.06 -8.17 -3.77
N HIS A 260 14.72 -7.07 -3.40
CA HIS A 260 15.59 -6.30 -4.30
C HIS A 260 16.73 -7.16 -4.86
N LYS A 261 17.45 -7.88 -4.00
CA LYS A 261 18.55 -8.76 -4.42
C LYS A 261 18.07 -9.88 -5.34
N ALA A 262 16.90 -10.45 -5.08
CA ALA A 262 16.31 -11.46 -5.95
C ALA A 262 15.98 -10.88 -7.33
N ALA A 263 15.35 -9.69 -7.39
CA ALA A 263 14.98 -9.03 -8.64
C ALA A 263 16.18 -8.61 -9.50
N PHE A 264 17.32 -8.29 -8.89
CA PHE A 264 18.57 -7.94 -9.59
C PHE A 264 19.59 -9.09 -9.62
N SER A 265 19.16 -10.32 -9.37
CA SER A 265 20.01 -11.50 -9.49
C SER A 265 20.14 -11.97 -10.93
N ASP A 266 21.20 -12.72 -11.24
CA ASP A 266 21.42 -13.33 -12.56
C ASP A 266 20.55 -14.59 -12.78
N ASP A 267 19.39 -14.70 -12.13
CA ASP A 267 18.49 -15.85 -12.28
C ASP A 267 17.84 -15.84 -13.69
N PRO A 268 18.17 -16.80 -14.58
CA PRO A 268 17.66 -16.82 -15.94
C PRO A 268 16.13 -16.99 -16.02
N VAL A 269 15.49 -17.54 -14.97
CA VAL A 269 14.04 -17.71 -14.94
C VAL A 269 13.35 -16.36 -14.74
N LEU A 270 13.89 -15.53 -13.84
CA LEU A 270 13.32 -14.22 -13.50
C LEU A 270 13.47 -13.18 -14.63
N ASP A 271 14.37 -13.42 -15.59
CA ASP A 271 14.54 -12.60 -16.79
C ASP A 271 13.31 -12.62 -17.71
N THR A 272 12.56 -13.74 -17.71
CA THR A 272 11.42 -13.92 -18.63
C THR A 272 10.10 -14.21 -17.92
N MET A 273 10.12 -14.61 -16.65
CA MET A 273 8.92 -15.01 -15.91
C MET A 273 9.02 -14.62 -14.44
N LEU A 274 7.92 -14.10 -13.89
CA LEU A 274 7.78 -13.93 -12.44
C LEU A 274 7.66 -15.30 -11.75
N ASP A 275 8.00 -15.33 -10.45
CA ASP A 275 7.74 -16.52 -9.64
C ASP A 275 6.25 -16.90 -9.69
N ALA A 276 6.00 -18.21 -9.67
CA ALA A 276 4.67 -18.80 -9.77
C ALA A 276 3.76 -18.39 -8.60
N GLY A 277 4.33 -17.94 -7.48
CA GLY A 277 3.63 -17.53 -6.28
C GLY A 277 2.87 -18.69 -5.63
N GLY A 278 1.89 -18.35 -4.79
CA GLY A 278 1.06 -19.33 -4.09
C GLY A 278 0.11 -18.74 -3.07
N GLU A 279 -0.08 -17.43 -3.06
CA GLU A 279 -0.76 -16.70 -1.99
C GLU A 279 -2.27 -16.97 -1.99
N TYR A 280 -2.89 -17.00 -3.16
CA TYR A 280 -4.34 -17.20 -3.30
C TYR A 280 -4.75 -18.67 -3.44
N ALA A 281 -3.87 -19.51 -3.95
CA ALA A 281 -4.15 -20.91 -4.22
C ALA A 281 -2.90 -21.75 -4.00
N TRP A 282 -3.08 -22.93 -3.40
CA TRP A 282 -1.99 -23.85 -3.15
C TRP A 282 -1.27 -24.24 -4.45
N ARG A 283 0.05 -24.18 -4.42
CA ARG A 283 0.95 -24.68 -5.47
C ARG A 283 2.06 -25.49 -4.82
N ALA A 284 2.58 -26.49 -5.52
CA ALA A 284 3.61 -27.38 -4.97
C ALA A 284 4.93 -26.67 -4.62
N ARG A 285 5.24 -25.53 -5.26
CA ARG A 285 6.42 -24.69 -4.98
C ARG A 285 6.04 -23.28 -4.50
N GLY A 286 4.80 -23.09 -4.07
CA GLY A 286 4.32 -21.79 -3.61
C GLY A 286 4.32 -21.68 -2.09
N GLU A 287 3.62 -20.66 -1.59
CA GLU A 287 3.35 -20.48 -0.17
C GLU A 287 2.70 -21.72 0.46
N GLU A 288 2.92 -21.89 1.76
CA GLU A 288 2.35 -22.98 2.54
C GLU A 288 0.87 -22.71 2.86
N HIS A 289 0.00 -23.72 2.65
CA HIS A 289 -1.44 -23.62 2.96
C HIS A 289 -1.84 -24.58 4.06
N MET A 290 -2.75 -24.13 4.94
CA MET A 290 -3.34 -25.00 5.95
C MET A 290 -4.13 -26.15 5.31
N TRP A 291 -4.76 -25.91 4.17
CA TRP A 291 -5.44 -26.92 3.36
C TRP A 291 -4.58 -27.35 2.18
N SER A 292 -3.79 -28.40 2.37
CA SER A 292 -3.06 -29.08 1.29
C SER A 292 -3.88 -30.22 0.68
N PRO A 293 -3.56 -30.69 -0.54
CA PRO A 293 -4.19 -31.86 -1.14
C PRO A 293 -4.16 -33.09 -0.21
N ASP A 294 -3.03 -33.31 0.48
CA ASP A 294 -2.87 -34.42 1.42
C ASP A 294 -3.80 -34.30 2.63
N ALA A 295 -3.90 -33.10 3.23
CA ALA A 295 -4.78 -32.86 4.36
C ALA A 295 -6.26 -33.11 3.97
N ILE A 296 -6.66 -32.64 2.79
CA ILE A 296 -8.03 -32.84 2.27
C ILE A 296 -8.29 -34.32 2.01
N ALA A 297 -7.39 -35.03 1.34
CA ALA A 297 -7.53 -36.44 1.02
C ALA A 297 -7.67 -37.30 2.29
N LYS A 298 -6.82 -37.06 3.30
CA LYS A 298 -6.87 -37.77 4.58
C LYS A 298 -8.19 -37.51 5.32
N LEU A 299 -8.65 -36.26 5.36
CA LEU A 299 -9.94 -35.93 5.97
C LEU A 299 -11.08 -36.66 5.26
N GLN A 300 -11.17 -36.56 3.93
CA GLN A 300 -12.21 -37.22 3.14
C GLN A 300 -12.22 -38.75 3.33
N HIS A 301 -11.03 -39.38 3.30
CA HIS A 301 -10.90 -40.82 3.49
C HIS A 301 -11.34 -41.22 4.91
N SER A 302 -10.89 -40.50 5.94
CA SER A 302 -11.25 -40.79 7.33
C SER A 302 -12.76 -40.74 7.57
N THR A 303 -13.45 -39.74 7.02
CA THR A 303 -14.90 -39.57 7.16
C THR A 303 -15.68 -40.64 6.39
N ARG A 304 -15.28 -40.95 5.14
CA ARG A 304 -15.98 -41.95 4.32
C ARG A 304 -15.82 -43.37 4.84
N SER A 305 -14.63 -43.71 5.32
CA SER A 305 -14.31 -45.05 5.82
C SER A 305 -14.56 -45.22 7.32
N ASN A 306 -14.99 -44.15 8.02
CA ASN A 306 -15.11 -44.08 9.47
C ASN A 306 -13.84 -44.59 10.19
N ASN A 307 -12.67 -44.19 9.70
CA ASN A 307 -11.38 -44.69 10.17
C ASN A 307 -10.65 -43.65 11.03
N TRP A 308 -10.58 -43.92 12.33
CA TRP A 308 -9.89 -43.08 13.31
C TRP A 308 -8.39 -42.90 13.04
N ASN A 309 -7.70 -43.93 12.57
CA ASN A 309 -6.26 -43.83 12.32
C ASN A 309 -5.95 -42.84 11.20
N THR A 310 -6.75 -42.86 10.12
CA THR A 310 -6.64 -41.86 9.05
C THR A 310 -6.98 -40.45 9.54
N TYR A 311 -7.97 -40.31 10.44
CA TYR A 311 -8.27 -39.02 11.05
C TYR A 311 -7.09 -38.52 11.90
N LYS A 312 -6.43 -39.40 12.66
CA LYS A 312 -5.26 -39.06 13.46
C LYS A 312 -4.11 -38.54 12.60
N GLU A 313 -3.87 -39.15 11.44
CA GLU A 313 -2.88 -38.65 10.46
C GLU A 313 -3.25 -37.25 9.94
N TYR A 314 -4.52 -37.02 9.58
CA TYR A 314 -5.02 -35.69 9.22
C TYR A 314 -4.78 -34.68 10.34
N ALA A 315 -5.15 -35.03 11.58
CA ALA A 315 -4.98 -34.17 12.74
C ALA A 315 -3.51 -33.84 12.99
N GLN A 316 -2.60 -34.79 12.78
CA GLN A 316 -1.15 -34.54 12.84
C GLN A 316 -0.69 -33.56 11.77
N ILE A 317 -1.13 -33.71 10.50
CA ILE A 317 -0.77 -32.78 9.41
C ILE A 317 -1.22 -31.34 9.73
N ILE A 318 -2.41 -31.18 10.32
CA ILE A 318 -2.96 -29.86 10.68
C ILE A 318 -2.31 -29.29 11.95
N ASN A 319 -2.00 -30.13 12.93
CA ASN A 319 -1.49 -29.72 14.23
C ASN A 319 0.03 -29.63 14.29
N ASP A 320 0.76 -30.19 13.33
CA ASP A 320 2.21 -29.99 13.20
C ASP A 320 2.49 -28.56 12.70
N GLN A 321 2.22 -27.61 13.59
CA GLN A 321 2.47 -26.18 13.43
C GLN A 321 3.87 -25.80 13.92
N SER A 322 4.63 -26.74 14.49
CA SER A 322 5.98 -26.54 15.03
C SER A 322 6.98 -26.09 13.98
N ARG A 323 6.69 -26.34 12.70
CA ARG A 323 7.52 -25.93 11.55
C ARG A 323 6.83 -24.99 10.57
N ARG A 324 5.49 -25.00 10.52
CA ARG A 324 4.71 -24.31 9.48
C ARG A 324 4.13 -22.97 9.94
N HIS A 325 4.14 -22.65 11.25
CA HIS A 325 3.71 -21.39 11.87
C HIS A 325 2.65 -20.58 11.10
N MET A 326 1.54 -21.21 10.68
CA MET A 326 0.55 -20.60 9.78
C MET A 326 -0.52 -19.79 10.54
N THR A 327 -0.63 -19.99 11.85
CA THR A 327 -1.68 -19.38 12.69
C THR A 327 -1.13 -19.01 14.06
N LEU A 328 -1.70 -17.96 14.69
CA LEU A 328 -1.31 -17.54 16.04
C LEU A 328 -1.47 -18.66 17.09
N ARG A 329 -2.50 -19.50 16.96
CA ARG A 329 -2.69 -20.66 17.85
C ARG A 329 -1.52 -21.66 17.80
N GLY A 330 -0.78 -21.70 16.67
CA GLY A 330 0.38 -22.56 16.49
C GLY A 330 1.61 -22.12 17.29
N LEU A 331 1.57 -20.95 17.92
CA LEU A 331 2.62 -20.45 18.82
C LEU A 331 2.41 -20.89 20.28
N PHE A 332 1.30 -21.56 20.58
CA PHE A 332 0.98 -22.01 21.94
C PHE A 332 1.21 -23.52 22.08
N GLU A 333 1.64 -23.93 23.27
CA GLU A 333 1.72 -25.33 23.67
C GLU A 333 0.82 -25.59 24.89
N PHE A 334 0.30 -26.82 24.99
CA PHE A 334 -0.47 -27.22 26.17
C PHE A 334 0.49 -27.53 27.31
N LYS A 335 0.34 -26.80 28.42
CA LYS A 335 0.95 -27.16 29.69
C LYS A 335 0.03 -28.12 30.43
N PHE A 336 0.51 -29.33 30.69
CA PHE A 336 -0.16 -30.30 31.55
C PHE A 336 0.56 -30.33 32.90
N ASP A 337 -0.21 -30.52 33.98
CA ASP A 337 0.29 -30.66 35.35
C ASP A 337 0.84 -32.07 35.64
#